data_AF-A0A2S4VVA5-F1
#
_entry.id   AF-A0A2S4VVA5-F1
#
_cell.length_a   1.000
_cell.length_b   1.000
_cell.length_c   1.000
_cell.angle_alpha   90.00
_cell.angle_beta   90.00
_cell.angle_gamma   90.00
#
_symmetry.space_group_name_H-M   'P 1'
#
loop_
_entity.id
_entity.type
_entity.pdbx_description
1 polymer ?
#
loop_
_entity_poly.entity_id
_entity_poly.type
_entity_poly.pdbx_seq_one_letter_code
_entity_poly.pdbx_strand_id
1 'polypeptide(L)'
;MSETTSTTTVSSKIRLNSTNYLGWIVQMQARLRRLDVLDVVLGRSVKPEKPEAAADWSAKNETAYFEIVEHVDIEHLTLIGGAVPPDQQFDGQFVWTFLKSKYAANDDVAKLVALEALNDLEFTTVPDFVRNVRGINQRLILANFDLGDRLRNLMVLAKLPRGRFQSFRDIITMGFATENFESLLRRLENYAAQNKISEDELNRPEQAALLTLSNHQLTCPSCKRCSESAPIATKRSHL
;
A
#
# COMPACT_ATOMS: atom_id res chain seq x y z
N MET A 1 -47.95 21.41 28.82
CA MET A 1 -47.76 20.98 27.41
C MET A 1 -46.27 20.87 27.23
N SER A 2 -45.72 19.66 27.31
CA SER A 2 -44.27 19.45 27.21
C SER A 2 -43.90 19.11 25.78
N GLU A 3 -42.94 19.85 25.26
CA GLU A 3 -42.31 19.69 23.95
C GLU A 3 -41.72 18.30 23.76
N THR A 4 -41.70 17.83 22.52
CA THR A 4 -40.75 16.80 22.12
C THR A 4 -40.15 17.22 20.77
N THR A 5 -39.03 17.92 20.87
CA THR A 5 -38.09 18.14 19.76
C THR A 5 -37.55 16.80 19.29
N SER A 6 -38.03 16.34 18.14
CA SER A 6 -37.47 15.20 17.42
C SER A 6 -36.09 15.58 16.88
N THR A 7 -35.04 15.16 17.57
CA THR A 7 -33.66 15.25 17.08
C THR A 7 -33.48 14.28 15.92
N THR A 8 -33.56 14.77 14.69
CA THR A 8 -33.19 14.00 13.49
C THR A 8 -31.68 13.80 13.51
N THR A 9 -31.21 12.68 14.06
CA THR A 9 -29.83 12.21 13.88
C THR A 9 -29.60 11.96 12.39
N VAL A 10 -28.93 12.91 11.73
CA VAL A 10 -28.41 12.74 10.36
C VAL A 10 -27.30 11.69 10.44
N SER A 11 -27.66 10.42 10.27
CA SER A 11 -26.70 9.35 10.02
C SER A 11 -26.06 9.65 8.67
N SER A 12 -24.80 10.10 8.66
CA SER A 12 -24.00 10.26 7.45
C SER A 12 -23.89 8.91 6.72
N LYS A 13 -24.80 8.68 5.78
CA LYS A 13 -24.94 7.42 5.05
C LYS A 13 -23.82 7.33 4.01
N ILE A 14 -22.69 6.70 4.36
CA ILE A 14 -21.64 6.42 3.38
C ILE A 14 -22.22 5.44 2.34
N ARG A 15 -22.36 5.90 1.09
CA ARG A 15 -22.74 5.07 -0.04
C ARG A 15 -21.50 4.45 -0.67
N LEU A 16 -21.62 3.22 -1.16
CA LEU A 16 -20.54 2.58 -1.91
C LEU A 16 -20.19 3.42 -3.14
N ASN A 17 -18.91 3.70 -3.32
CA ASN A 17 -18.31 4.25 -4.51
C ASN A 17 -17.00 3.49 -4.83
N SER A 18 -16.36 3.85 -5.94
CA SER A 18 -15.15 3.19 -6.45
C SER A 18 -13.93 3.22 -5.51
N THR A 19 -13.93 4.08 -4.49
CA THR A 19 -12.74 4.33 -3.63
C THR A 19 -12.93 3.93 -2.17
N ASN A 20 -14.15 3.60 -1.75
CA ASN A 20 -14.48 3.48 -0.33
C ASN A 20 -14.96 2.09 0.10
N TYR A 21 -14.78 1.07 -0.74
CA TYR A 21 -15.29 -0.29 -0.48
C TYR A 21 -14.92 -0.84 0.91
N LEU A 22 -13.68 -0.65 1.37
CA LEU A 22 -13.24 -1.13 2.68
C LEU A 22 -13.93 -0.43 3.86
N GLY A 23 -14.19 0.87 3.75
CA GLY A 23 -14.96 1.59 4.76
C GLY A 23 -16.44 1.21 4.70
N TRP A 24 -16.96 1.10 3.48
CA TRP A 24 -18.35 0.72 3.22
C TRP A 24 -18.67 -0.69 3.72
N ILE A 25 -17.82 -1.70 3.46
CA ILE A 25 -18.09 -3.08 3.85
C ILE A 25 -18.20 -3.22 5.37
N VAL A 26 -17.37 -2.52 6.14
CA VAL A 26 -17.43 -2.53 7.62
C VAL A 26 -18.71 -1.89 8.11
N GLN A 27 -19.08 -0.71 7.59
CA GLN A 27 -20.34 -0.05 7.94
C GLN A 27 -21.54 -0.93 7.57
N MET A 28 -21.51 -1.55 6.40
CA MET A 28 -22.59 -2.37 5.89
C MET A 28 -22.74 -3.66 6.71
N GLN A 29 -21.64 -4.31 7.09
CA GLN A 29 -21.67 -5.45 8.03
C GLN A 29 -22.30 -5.06 9.37
N ALA A 30 -21.95 -3.89 9.93
CA ALA A 30 -22.54 -3.42 11.18
C ALA A 30 -24.06 -3.20 11.06
N ARG A 31 -24.53 -2.67 9.93
CA ARG A 31 -25.96 -2.48 9.65
C ARG A 31 -26.70 -3.80 9.50
N LEU A 32 -26.19 -4.71 8.66
CA LEU A 32 -26.78 -6.05 8.47
C LEU A 32 -26.81 -6.85 9.77
N ARG A 33 -25.83 -6.64 10.67
CA ARG A 33 -25.83 -7.25 12.01
C ARG A 33 -26.92 -6.67 12.90
N ARG A 34 -27.12 -5.34 12.86
CA ARG A 34 -28.20 -4.67 13.60
C ARG A 34 -29.60 -5.13 13.15
N LEU A 35 -29.73 -5.50 11.87
CA LEU A 35 -30.97 -6.03 11.28
C LEU A 35 -31.13 -7.55 11.45
N ASP A 36 -30.18 -8.24 12.08
CA ASP A 36 -30.19 -9.71 12.25
C ASP A 36 -30.28 -10.51 10.94
N VAL A 37 -29.70 -9.95 9.87
CA VAL A 37 -29.64 -10.59 8.54
C VAL A 37 -28.22 -10.98 8.11
N LEU A 38 -27.18 -10.48 8.79
CA LEU A 38 -25.78 -10.68 8.38
C LEU A 38 -25.39 -12.15 8.16
N ASP A 39 -25.86 -13.07 9.02
CA ASP A 39 -25.50 -14.49 8.90
C ASP A 39 -26.14 -15.17 7.66
N VAL A 40 -27.26 -14.64 7.16
CA VAL A 40 -27.86 -15.06 5.88
C VAL A 40 -26.96 -14.63 4.72
N VAL A 41 -26.56 -13.35 4.72
CA VAL A 41 -25.75 -12.76 3.64
C VAL A 41 -24.34 -13.36 3.57
N LEU A 42 -23.76 -13.72 4.72
CA LEU A 42 -22.46 -14.39 4.79
C LEU A 42 -22.53 -15.89 4.42
N GLY A 43 -23.71 -16.44 4.15
CA GLY A 43 -23.91 -17.85 3.86
C GLY A 43 -23.68 -18.78 5.06
N ARG A 44 -23.67 -18.22 6.29
CA ARG A 44 -23.53 -19.00 7.53
C ARG A 44 -24.84 -19.67 7.91
N SER A 45 -25.96 -19.01 7.63
CA SER A 45 -27.29 -19.59 7.70
C SER A 45 -27.65 -20.16 6.34
N VAL A 46 -27.61 -21.49 6.21
CA VAL A 46 -28.09 -22.18 5.00
C VAL A 46 -29.62 -22.13 4.95
N LYS A 47 -30.18 -21.98 3.75
CA LYS A 47 -31.63 -21.99 3.53
C LYS A 47 -32.23 -23.28 4.10
N PRO A 48 -33.15 -23.20 5.08
CA PRO A 48 -33.76 -24.39 5.69
C PRO A 48 -34.66 -25.15 4.71
N GLU A 49 -34.77 -26.48 4.87
CA GLU A 49 -35.69 -27.32 4.09
C GLU A 49 -37.14 -27.20 4.57
N LYS A 50 -37.35 -26.83 5.84
CA LYS A 50 -38.69 -26.65 6.42
C LYS A 50 -39.32 -25.36 5.87
N PRO A 51 -40.57 -25.39 5.37
CA PRO A 51 -41.17 -24.27 4.65
C PRO A 51 -41.31 -22.99 5.49
N GLU A 52 -41.65 -23.11 6.78
CA GLU A 52 -41.79 -21.95 7.69
C GLU A 52 -40.44 -21.26 7.93
N ALA A 53 -39.40 -22.02 8.25
CA ALA A 53 -38.05 -21.49 8.45
C ALA A 53 -37.41 -21.00 7.12
N ALA A 54 -37.80 -21.57 5.97
CA ALA A 54 -37.38 -21.12 4.65
C ALA A 54 -38.00 -19.78 4.26
N ALA A 55 -39.25 -19.53 4.64
CA ALA A 55 -39.92 -18.25 4.45
C ALA A 55 -39.22 -17.14 5.27
N ASP A 56 -38.96 -17.38 6.55
CA ASP A 56 -38.25 -16.44 7.42
C ASP A 56 -36.83 -16.14 6.91
N TRP A 57 -36.10 -17.17 6.47
CA TRP A 57 -34.79 -17.01 5.84
C TRP A 57 -34.86 -16.15 4.57
N SER A 58 -35.88 -16.37 3.74
CA SER A 58 -36.02 -15.65 2.46
C SER A 58 -36.39 -14.19 2.69
N ALA A 59 -37.26 -13.90 3.66
CA ALA A 59 -37.58 -12.53 4.07
C ALA A 59 -36.34 -11.80 4.61
N LYS A 60 -35.50 -12.49 5.39
CA LYS A 60 -34.21 -11.93 5.85
C LYS A 60 -33.24 -11.67 4.70
N ASN A 61 -33.18 -12.57 3.72
CA ASN A 61 -32.34 -12.40 2.53
C ASN A 61 -32.78 -11.19 1.68
N GLU A 62 -34.09 -11.03 1.49
CA GLU A 62 -34.67 -9.91 0.77
C GLU A 62 -34.50 -8.58 1.52
N THR A 63 -34.65 -8.60 2.85
CA THR A 63 -34.34 -7.43 3.71
C THR A 63 -32.88 -6.99 3.53
N ALA A 64 -31.95 -7.94 3.49
CA ALA A 64 -30.54 -7.64 3.24
C ALA A 64 -30.32 -7.02 1.85
N TYR A 65 -31.01 -7.52 0.82
CA TYR A 65 -30.95 -6.95 -0.53
C TYR A 65 -31.33 -5.46 -0.53
N PHE A 66 -32.49 -5.11 0.04
CA PHE A 66 -32.96 -3.73 0.07
C PHE A 66 -32.01 -2.81 0.83
N GLU A 67 -31.51 -3.24 1.99
CA GLU A 67 -30.57 -2.43 2.77
C GLU A 67 -29.26 -2.22 1.98
N ILE A 68 -28.74 -3.23 1.29
CA ILE A 68 -27.52 -3.10 0.48
C ILE A 68 -27.75 -2.11 -0.67
N VAL A 69 -28.82 -2.28 -1.45
CA VAL A 69 -29.17 -1.42 -2.59
C VAL A 69 -29.32 0.05 -2.17
N GLU A 70 -29.92 0.30 -1.01
CA GLU A 70 -30.10 1.67 -0.50
C GLU A 70 -28.78 2.35 -0.08
N HIS A 71 -27.71 1.57 0.09
CA HIS A 71 -26.38 2.01 0.52
C HIS A 71 -25.35 1.99 -0.61
N VAL A 72 -25.80 1.91 -1.87
CA VAL A 72 -24.95 1.87 -3.05
C VAL A 72 -25.22 3.10 -3.92
N ASP A 73 -24.20 3.60 -4.64
CA ASP A 73 -24.38 4.72 -5.58
C ASP A 73 -25.00 4.27 -6.92
N ILE A 74 -25.32 5.22 -7.79
CA ILE A 74 -26.00 4.93 -9.06
C ILE A 74 -25.18 4.08 -10.04
N GLU A 75 -23.86 4.22 -10.01
CA GLU A 75 -22.95 3.46 -10.88
C GLU A 75 -22.98 1.98 -10.49
N HIS A 76 -22.87 1.71 -9.19
CA HIS A 76 -22.86 0.37 -8.64
C HIS A 76 -24.27 -0.26 -8.64
N LEU A 77 -25.35 0.54 -8.57
CA LEU A 77 -26.71 0.06 -8.83
C LEU A 77 -26.87 -0.46 -10.26
N THR A 78 -26.32 0.26 -11.24
CA THR A 78 -26.32 -0.17 -12.64
C THR A 78 -25.51 -1.46 -12.81
N LEU A 79 -24.36 -1.56 -12.13
CA LEU A 79 -23.54 -2.77 -12.11
C LEU A 79 -24.29 -3.98 -11.53
N ILE A 80 -24.98 -3.81 -10.40
CA ILE A 80 -25.81 -4.86 -9.79
C ILE A 80 -26.94 -5.25 -10.75
N GLY A 81 -27.66 -4.28 -11.32
CA GLY A 81 -28.75 -4.53 -12.25
C GLY A 81 -28.34 -5.30 -13.51
N GLY A 82 -27.11 -5.12 -13.99
CA GLY A 82 -26.56 -5.89 -15.11
C GLY A 82 -26.00 -7.26 -14.75
N ALA A 83 -25.65 -7.49 -13.48
CA ALA A 83 -24.99 -8.72 -13.03
C ALA A 83 -25.94 -9.74 -12.40
N VAL A 84 -27.10 -9.31 -11.88
CA VAL A 84 -28.07 -10.18 -11.21
C VAL A 84 -28.89 -10.95 -12.25
N PRO A 85 -28.82 -12.31 -12.25
CA PRO A 85 -29.68 -13.14 -13.08
C PRO A 85 -31.17 -13.00 -12.71
N PRO A 86 -32.12 -13.23 -13.63
CA PRO A 86 -33.55 -13.13 -13.36
C PRO A 86 -34.05 -14.04 -12.22
N ASP A 87 -33.41 -15.19 -12.01
CA ASP A 87 -33.71 -16.17 -10.98
C ASP A 87 -33.15 -15.81 -9.59
N GLN A 88 -32.34 -14.74 -9.49
CA GLN A 88 -31.71 -14.27 -8.25
C GLN A 88 -32.09 -12.82 -7.93
N GLN A 89 -33.22 -12.34 -8.46
CA GLN A 89 -33.76 -11.05 -8.09
C GLN A 89 -34.06 -11.00 -6.58
N PHE A 90 -33.76 -9.86 -5.97
CA PHE A 90 -33.92 -9.62 -4.53
C PHE A 90 -33.07 -10.53 -3.63
N ASP A 91 -32.02 -11.16 -4.19
CA ASP A 91 -31.12 -12.01 -3.42
C ASP A 91 -29.97 -11.19 -2.80
N GLY A 92 -30.10 -10.92 -1.49
CA GLY A 92 -29.09 -10.16 -0.74
C GLY A 92 -27.76 -10.89 -0.63
N GLN A 93 -27.79 -12.22 -0.45
CA GLN A 93 -26.60 -13.06 -0.40
C GLN A 93 -25.85 -13.04 -1.74
N PHE A 94 -26.56 -13.12 -2.86
CA PHE A 94 -25.93 -13.01 -4.18
C PHE A 94 -25.28 -11.65 -4.38
N VAL A 95 -26.03 -10.55 -4.16
CA VAL A 95 -25.50 -9.19 -4.35
C VAL A 95 -24.29 -8.94 -3.46
N TRP A 96 -24.33 -9.38 -2.21
CA TRP A 96 -23.19 -9.30 -1.30
C TRP A 96 -21.98 -10.09 -1.79
N THR A 97 -22.20 -11.33 -2.24
CA THR A 97 -21.13 -12.18 -2.77
C THR A 97 -20.58 -11.63 -4.08
N PHE A 98 -21.42 -11.04 -4.93
CA PHE A 98 -21.04 -10.37 -6.16
C PHE A 98 -20.18 -9.13 -5.89
N LEU A 99 -20.66 -8.21 -5.05
CA LEU A 99 -19.88 -7.03 -4.65
C LEU A 99 -18.59 -7.47 -3.97
N LYS A 100 -18.68 -8.43 -3.05
CA LYS A 100 -17.48 -9.01 -2.44
C LYS A 100 -16.57 -9.58 -3.52
N SER A 101 -17.00 -10.40 -4.46
CA SER A 101 -16.14 -10.92 -5.53
C SER A 101 -15.50 -9.79 -6.37
N LYS A 102 -16.29 -8.78 -6.74
CA LYS A 102 -15.86 -7.61 -7.51
C LYS A 102 -14.74 -6.83 -6.82
N TYR A 103 -14.71 -6.83 -5.48
CA TYR A 103 -13.73 -6.08 -4.68
C TYR A 103 -12.83 -6.94 -3.77
N ALA A 104 -13.06 -8.25 -3.66
CA ALA A 104 -12.33 -9.22 -2.82
C ALA A 104 -11.28 -9.98 -3.62
N ALA A 105 -11.32 -9.89 -4.95
CA ALA A 105 -10.21 -10.25 -5.80
C ALA A 105 -9.56 -8.96 -6.26
N ASN A 106 -8.31 -8.76 -5.82
CA ASN A 106 -7.27 -8.03 -6.54
C ASN A 106 -7.78 -6.84 -7.35
N ASP A 107 -7.92 -5.68 -6.73
CA ASP A 107 -7.89 -4.45 -7.51
C ASP A 107 -6.48 -4.34 -8.11
N ASP A 108 -6.21 -5.06 -9.20
CA ASP A 108 -4.92 -5.08 -9.89
C ASP A 108 -4.56 -3.67 -10.33
N VAL A 109 -5.55 -2.79 -10.49
CA VAL A 109 -5.33 -1.36 -10.69
C VAL A 109 -4.80 -0.71 -9.41
N ALA A 110 -5.41 -0.90 -8.25
CA ALA A 110 -4.86 -0.40 -6.98
C ALA A 110 -3.52 -1.04 -6.62
N LYS A 111 -3.28 -2.31 -6.95
CA LYS A 111 -1.99 -2.98 -6.79
C LYS A 111 -0.94 -2.39 -7.72
N LEU A 112 -1.31 -2.18 -8.98
CA LEU A 112 -0.45 -1.52 -9.97
C LEU A 112 -0.11 -0.11 -9.50
N VAL A 113 -1.10 0.70 -9.10
CA VAL A 113 -0.89 2.06 -8.57
C VAL A 113 -0.02 2.05 -7.31
N ALA A 114 -0.21 1.08 -6.41
CA ALA A 114 0.63 0.95 -5.21
C ALA A 114 2.06 0.51 -5.55
N LEU A 115 2.24 -0.35 -6.56
CA LEU A 115 3.53 -0.78 -7.07
C LEU A 115 4.24 0.35 -7.83
N GLU A 116 3.53 1.10 -8.65
CA GLU A 116 4.01 2.32 -9.32
C GLU A 116 4.46 3.33 -8.27
N ALA A 117 3.65 3.59 -7.24
CA ALA A 117 4.05 4.47 -6.14
C ALA A 117 5.30 3.99 -5.39
N LEU A 118 5.49 2.67 -5.26
CA LEU A 118 6.70 2.09 -4.68
C LEU A 118 7.91 2.17 -5.65
N ASN A 119 7.67 2.03 -6.94
CA ASN A 119 8.68 2.14 -7.97
C ASN A 119 9.13 3.60 -8.18
N ASP A 120 8.22 4.56 -8.04
CA ASP A 120 8.48 5.99 -8.19
C ASP A 120 8.90 6.63 -6.87
N LEU A 121 9.01 5.83 -5.80
CA LEU A 121 9.55 6.28 -4.52
C LEU A 121 11.01 6.70 -4.70
N GLU A 122 11.25 7.99 -4.50
CA GLU A 122 12.57 8.61 -4.46
C GLU A 122 12.96 8.95 -3.02
N PHE A 123 14.26 8.90 -2.77
CA PHE A 123 14.81 9.34 -1.50
C PHE A 123 14.99 10.86 -1.50
N THR A 124 14.40 11.53 -0.51
CA THR A 124 14.57 12.96 -0.27
C THR A 124 15.27 13.20 1.08
N THR A 125 14.49 13.35 2.14
CA THR A 125 14.96 13.38 3.53
C THR A 125 14.57 12.07 4.21
N VAL A 126 15.25 11.68 5.27
CA VAL A 126 14.88 10.45 6.00
C VAL A 126 13.45 10.53 6.57
N PRO A 127 13.02 11.64 7.21
CA PRO A 127 11.64 11.74 7.70
C PRO A 127 10.58 11.65 6.59
N ASP A 128 10.76 12.36 5.48
CA ASP A 128 9.79 12.32 4.37
C ASP A 128 9.81 10.97 3.67
N PHE A 129 10.98 10.40 3.45
CA PHE A 129 11.12 9.07 2.86
C PHE A 129 10.40 8.02 3.70
N VAL A 130 10.61 8.00 5.01
CA VAL A 130 9.93 7.05 5.91
C VAL A 130 8.42 7.29 5.93
N ARG A 131 7.96 8.55 5.96
CA ARG A 131 6.54 8.89 5.85
C ARG A 131 5.93 8.35 4.56
N ASN A 132 6.60 8.56 3.43
CA ASN A 132 6.14 8.11 2.11
C ASN A 132 6.11 6.59 2.03
N VAL A 133 7.14 5.90 2.53
CA VAL A 133 7.22 4.44 2.61
C VAL A 133 6.07 3.87 3.44
N ARG A 134 5.76 4.45 4.62
CA ARG A 134 4.61 4.03 5.43
C ARG A 134 3.30 4.22 4.68
N GLY A 135 3.13 5.34 3.98
CA GLY A 135 1.95 5.62 3.15
C GLY A 135 1.78 4.62 2.00
N ILE A 136 2.86 4.28 1.30
CA ILE A 136 2.85 3.27 0.23
C ILE A 136 2.53 1.88 0.80
N ASN A 137 3.12 1.51 1.95
CA ASN A 137 2.84 0.26 2.62
C ASN A 137 1.36 0.15 3.02
N GLN A 138 0.76 1.24 3.51
CA GLN A 138 -0.69 1.29 3.77
C GLN A 138 -1.49 1.06 2.48
N ARG A 139 -1.11 1.70 1.35
CA ARG A 139 -1.78 1.46 0.06
C ARG A 139 -1.69 0.00 -0.39
N LEU A 140 -0.52 -0.63 -0.24
CA LEU A 140 -0.34 -2.06 -0.55
C LEU A 140 -1.25 -2.95 0.31
N ILE A 141 -1.35 -2.67 1.62
CA ILE A 141 -2.24 -3.40 2.53
C ILE A 141 -3.71 -3.19 2.14
N LEU A 142 -4.11 -1.94 1.83
CA LEU A 142 -5.48 -1.62 1.40
C LEU A 142 -5.82 -2.26 0.06
N ALA A 143 -4.85 -2.39 -0.85
CA ALA A 143 -4.98 -3.13 -2.11
C ALA A 143 -4.94 -4.66 -1.94
N ASN A 144 -4.90 -5.15 -0.69
CA ASN A 144 -4.77 -6.56 -0.34
C ASN A 144 -3.57 -7.22 -1.05
N PHE A 145 -2.44 -6.50 -1.12
CA PHE A 145 -1.22 -6.96 -1.76
C PHE A 145 -0.09 -7.09 -0.74
N ASP A 146 0.02 -8.29 -0.20
CA ASP A 146 1.05 -8.61 0.79
C ASP A 146 2.32 -9.12 0.12
N LEU A 147 3.37 -8.30 0.16
CA LEU A 147 4.73 -8.66 -0.29
C LEU A 147 5.51 -9.48 0.75
N GLY A 148 5.06 -9.51 2.01
CA GLY A 148 5.81 -10.01 3.15
C GLY A 148 6.92 -9.06 3.61
N ASP A 149 7.24 -9.07 4.90
CA ASP A 149 8.23 -8.16 5.52
C ASP A 149 9.59 -8.19 4.83
N ARG A 150 10.06 -9.38 4.45
CA ARG A 150 11.37 -9.56 3.79
C ARG A 150 11.49 -8.78 2.49
N LEU A 151 10.49 -8.89 1.61
CA LEU A 151 10.54 -8.23 0.31
C LEU A 151 10.36 -6.71 0.48
N ARG A 152 9.45 -6.28 1.37
CA ARG A 152 9.26 -4.86 1.69
C ARG A 152 10.57 -4.22 2.19
N ASN A 153 11.29 -4.91 3.08
CA ASN A 153 12.59 -4.47 3.57
C ASN A 153 13.62 -4.32 2.44
N LEU A 154 13.75 -5.32 1.56
CA LEU A 154 14.65 -5.27 0.41
C LEU A 154 14.32 -4.10 -0.53
N MET A 155 13.04 -3.87 -0.80
CA MET A 155 12.59 -2.79 -1.68
C MET A 155 12.92 -1.41 -1.09
N VAL A 156 12.68 -1.19 0.20
CA VAL A 156 13.05 0.06 0.88
C VAL A 156 14.58 0.27 0.85
N LEU A 157 15.36 -0.76 1.17
CA LEU A 157 16.83 -0.68 1.11
C LEU A 157 17.35 -0.38 -0.30
N ALA A 158 16.67 -0.90 -1.34
CA ALA A 158 17.03 -0.64 -2.72
C ALA A 158 16.87 0.84 -3.11
N LYS A 159 15.91 1.55 -2.48
CA LYS A 159 15.65 2.97 -2.70
C LYS A 159 16.58 3.92 -1.94
N LEU A 160 17.39 3.42 -1.00
CA LEU A 160 18.33 4.25 -0.25
C LEU A 160 19.60 4.55 -1.06
N PRO A 161 20.08 5.82 -1.08
CA PRO A 161 21.34 6.20 -1.72
C PRO A 161 22.53 5.42 -1.17
N ARG A 162 23.28 4.74 -2.04
CA ARG A 162 24.40 3.88 -1.62
C ARG A 162 25.48 4.67 -0.89
N GLY A 163 25.83 5.86 -1.38
CA GLY A 163 26.92 6.66 -0.79
C GLY A 163 26.76 6.97 0.71
N ARG A 164 25.53 7.06 1.24
CA ARG A 164 25.27 7.42 2.66
C ARG A 164 24.76 6.25 3.51
N PHE A 165 24.11 5.28 2.89
CA PHE A 165 23.43 4.20 3.59
C PHE A 165 24.08 2.83 3.34
N GLN A 166 25.26 2.75 2.73
CA GLN A 166 25.90 1.46 2.44
C GLN A 166 26.11 0.62 3.71
N SER A 167 26.68 1.19 4.77
CA SER A 167 26.88 0.49 6.04
C SER A 167 25.56 0.03 6.67
N PHE A 168 24.52 0.86 6.62
CA PHE A 168 23.17 0.48 7.06
C PHE A 168 22.64 -0.71 6.24
N ARG A 169 22.74 -0.65 4.91
CA ARG A 169 22.32 -1.73 4.01
C ARG A 169 23.06 -3.03 4.31
N ASP A 170 24.36 -2.97 4.55
CA ASP A 170 25.20 -4.13 4.87
C ASP A 170 24.82 -4.73 6.23
N ILE A 171 24.66 -3.90 7.27
CA ILE A 171 24.25 -4.35 8.61
C ILE A 171 22.89 -5.03 8.57
N ILE A 172 21.92 -4.41 7.90
CA ILE A 172 20.59 -4.99 7.79
C ILE A 172 20.66 -6.30 6.99
N THR A 173 21.31 -6.31 5.81
CA THR A 173 21.47 -7.51 4.95
C THR A 173 22.13 -8.70 5.64
N MET A 174 23.06 -8.46 6.57
CA MET A 174 23.68 -9.52 7.38
C MET A 174 22.77 -10.08 8.50
N GLY A 175 21.76 -9.33 8.96
CA GLY A 175 20.84 -9.70 10.05
C GLY A 175 19.43 -10.10 9.61
N PHE A 176 19.21 -10.36 8.31
CA PHE A 176 17.91 -10.29 7.61
C PHE A 176 16.77 -11.22 8.07
N ALA A 177 17.01 -12.19 8.95
CA ALA A 177 16.10 -13.33 9.06
C ALA A 177 14.80 -13.09 9.85
N THR A 178 14.67 -12.01 10.64
CA THR A 178 13.52 -11.83 11.56
C THR A 178 13.00 -10.39 11.73
N GLU A 179 13.51 -9.43 10.97
CA GLU A 179 13.14 -8.02 11.17
C GLU A 179 11.80 -7.67 10.48
N ASN A 180 10.79 -7.28 11.26
CA ASN A 180 9.54 -6.76 10.72
C ASN A 180 9.74 -5.37 10.10
N PHE A 181 8.84 -5.00 9.19
CA PHE A 181 8.97 -3.78 8.40
C PHE A 181 9.11 -2.49 9.22
N GLU A 182 8.32 -2.32 10.30
CA GLU A 182 8.40 -1.10 11.12
C GLU A 182 9.69 -1.01 11.94
N SER A 183 10.26 -2.15 12.34
CA SER A 183 11.55 -2.18 13.05
C SER A 183 12.68 -1.66 12.17
N LEU A 184 12.66 -2.02 10.87
CA LEU A 184 13.60 -1.51 9.88
C LEU A 184 13.48 0.01 9.72
N LEU A 185 12.26 0.55 9.59
CA LEU A 185 12.04 1.99 9.45
C LEU A 185 12.52 2.76 10.68
N ARG A 186 12.24 2.25 11.88
CA ARG A 186 12.74 2.86 13.12
C ARG A 186 14.26 2.84 13.21
N ARG A 187 14.90 1.75 12.75
CA ARG A 187 16.37 1.68 12.68
C ARG A 187 16.94 2.67 11.67
N LEU A 188 16.27 2.87 10.53
CA LEU A 188 16.67 3.87 9.55
C LEU A 188 16.62 5.29 10.14
N GLU A 189 15.54 5.64 10.85
CA GLU A 189 15.42 6.91 11.57
C GLU A 189 16.56 7.10 12.59
N ASN A 190 16.84 6.06 13.39
CA ASN A 190 17.93 6.09 14.38
C ASN A 190 19.32 6.22 13.72
N TYR A 191 19.55 5.50 12.63
CA TYR A 191 20.82 5.56 11.88
C TYR A 191 21.05 6.97 11.33
N ALA A 192 20.01 7.60 10.78
CA ALA A 192 20.10 8.97 10.27
C ALA A 192 20.41 9.99 11.37
N ALA A 193 19.77 9.87 12.52
CA ALA A 193 20.02 10.72 13.69
C ALA A 193 21.46 10.58 14.21
N GLN A 194 21.96 9.34 14.29
CA GLN A 194 23.32 9.06 14.76
C GLN A 194 24.40 9.59 13.80
N ASN A 195 24.18 9.44 12.50
CA ASN A 195 25.16 9.81 11.47
C ASN A 195 25.02 11.25 10.98
N LYS A 196 24.13 12.06 11.59
CA LYS A 196 23.88 13.48 11.23
C LYS A 196 23.69 13.67 9.72
N ILE A 197 22.87 12.81 9.11
CA ILE A 197 22.56 12.90 7.68
C ILE A 197 21.59 14.07 7.48
N SER A 198 22.13 15.29 7.36
CA SER A 198 21.38 16.54 7.18
C SER A 198 21.05 16.82 5.71
N GLU A 199 20.05 17.69 5.48
CA GLU A 199 19.51 18.08 4.16
C GLU A 199 20.55 18.68 3.19
N ASP A 200 21.62 19.30 3.71
CA ASP A 200 22.61 20.06 2.93
C ASP A 200 23.47 19.25 1.96
N GLU A 201 23.55 17.93 2.12
CA GLU A 201 24.35 17.08 1.21
C GLU A 201 23.57 16.63 -0.03
N LEU A 202 22.25 16.85 -0.13
CA LEU A 202 21.39 16.37 -1.23
C LEU A 202 21.81 16.89 -2.62
N ASN A 203 22.58 17.98 -2.68
CA ASN A 203 23.11 18.59 -3.91
C ASN A 203 24.52 18.13 -4.30
N ARG A 204 25.15 17.21 -3.57
CA ARG A 204 26.44 16.66 -4.01
C ARG A 204 26.17 15.54 -5.02
N PRO A 205 26.46 15.72 -6.33
CA PRO A 205 26.33 14.63 -7.28
C PRO A 205 27.11 13.44 -6.75
N GLU A 206 26.57 12.23 -6.92
CA GLU A 206 27.29 10.98 -6.67
C GLU A 206 28.65 11.14 -7.32
N GLN A 207 29.69 11.37 -6.51
CA GLN A 207 31.03 11.25 -6.98
C GLN A 207 31.14 9.77 -7.31
N ALA A 208 30.96 9.45 -8.60
CA ALA A 208 31.56 8.29 -9.21
C ALA A 208 32.93 8.19 -8.56
N ALA A 209 33.23 7.02 -7.99
CA ALA A 209 34.53 6.74 -7.39
C ALA A 209 35.61 6.91 -8.46
N LEU A 210 35.97 8.17 -8.72
CA LEU A 210 37.23 8.57 -9.30
C LEU A 210 38.21 8.07 -8.27
N LEU A 211 38.87 6.97 -8.63
CA LEU A 211 40.09 6.52 -8.02
C LEU A 211 40.95 7.78 -7.77
N THR A 212 40.90 8.30 -6.54
CA THR A 212 41.97 9.13 -6.03
C THR A 212 43.13 8.16 -5.90
N LEU A 213 43.83 7.94 -7.01
CA LEU A 213 45.26 7.77 -6.96
C LEU A 213 45.76 9.03 -6.26
N SER A 214 45.81 8.93 -4.93
CA SER A 214 46.68 9.75 -4.11
C SER A 214 47.98 9.83 -4.88
N ASN A 215 48.33 11.03 -5.34
CA ASN A 215 49.61 11.31 -5.95
C ASN A 215 50.65 11.28 -4.83
N HIS A 216 50.82 10.12 -4.21
CA HIS A 216 51.99 9.81 -3.43
C HIS A 216 53.11 9.73 -4.44
N GLN A 217 53.93 10.78 -4.47
CA GLN A 217 55.30 10.71 -4.92
C GLN A 217 55.94 9.51 -4.20
N LEU A 218 55.90 8.34 -4.85
CA LEU A 218 56.68 7.18 -4.47
C LEU A 218 58.12 7.51 -4.86
N THR A 219 58.82 8.19 -3.96
CA THR A 219 60.27 8.26 -4.00
C THR A 219 60.82 6.87 -3.70
N CYS A 220 61.30 6.19 -4.75
CA CYS A 220 62.07 4.96 -4.62
C CYS A 220 63.36 5.26 -3.83
N PRO A 221 63.64 4.60 -2.69
CA PRO A 221 64.81 4.90 -1.87
C PRO A 221 66.17 4.56 -2.52
N SER A 222 66.19 4.00 -3.74
CA SER A 222 67.40 3.44 -4.34
C SER A 222 67.84 4.06 -5.68
N CYS A 223 67.08 4.99 -6.27
CA CYS A 223 67.41 5.53 -7.61
C CYS A 223 67.20 7.06 -7.66
N LYS A 224 68.30 7.84 -7.67
CA LYS A 224 68.28 9.30 -7.84
C LYS A 224 67.99 9.72 -9.29
N ARG A 225 66.75 9.63 -9.77
CA ARG A 225 66.26 10.38 -10.96
C ARG A 225 64.72 10.31 -11.06
N CYS A 226 64.06 11.47 -11.13
CA CYS A 226 62.64 11.59 -11.48
C CYS A 226 62.50 11.70 -13.01
N SER A 227 61.58 10.96 -13.61
CA SER A 227 61.13 11.18 -14.99
C SER A 227 59.74 11.82 -14.99
N GLU A 228 59.64 13.03 -15.51
CA GLU A 228 58.36 13.68 -15.84
C GLU A 228 57.72 12.99 -17.05
N SER A 229 56.47 12.55 -16.92
CA SER A 229 55.61 12.27 -18.06
C SER A 229 54.46 13.27 -18.10
N ALA A 230 54.44 14.11 -19.13
CA ALA A 230 53.41 15.09 -19.42
C ALA A 230 52.07 14.44 -19.85
N PRO A 231 50.92 15.14 -19.71
CA PRO A 231 49.62 14.59 -20.07
C PRO A 231 49.39 14.58 -21.58
N ILE A 232 48.81 13.48 -22.07
CA ILE A 232 48.41 13.27 -23.48
C ILE A 232 47.19 14.16 -23.80
N ALA A 233 47.37 15.06 -24.76
CA ALA A 233 46.32 15.93 -25.28
C ALA A 233 45.42 15.19 -26.29
N THR A 234 44.10 15.27 -26.07
CA THR A 234 43.05 14.79 -26.96
C THR A 234 43.00 15.61 -28.26
N LYS A 235 43.21 14.99 -29.43
CA LYS A 235 42.86 15.59 -30.73
C LYS A 235 41.55 15.00 -31.23
N ARG A 236 40.54 15.88 -31.37
CA ARG A 236 39.35 15.68 -32.21
C ARG A 236 39.76 15.64 -33.68
N SER A 237 39.18 14.73 -34.46
CA SER A 237 39.11 14.85 -35.91
C SER A 237 37.75 14.36 -36.40
N HIS A 238 37.05 15.27 -37.08
CA HIS A 238 35.87 15.04 -37.90
C HIS A 238 36.16 14.06 -39.04
N LEU A 239 35.19 13.19 -39.32
CA LEU A 239 34.62 12.92 -40.65
C LEU A 239 33.31 12.13 -40.46
#